data_AF-A0A2D8T9F8-F1
#
_entry.id   AF-A0A2D8T9F8-F1
#
_cell.length_a   1.000
_cell.length_b   1.000
_cell.length_c   1.000
_cell.angle_alpha   90.00
_cell.angle_beta   90.00
_cell.angle_gamma   90.00
#
_symmetry.space_group_name_H-M   'P 1'
#
loop_
_entity.id
_entity.type
_entity.pdbx_description
1 polymer ?
#
loop_
_entity_poly.entity_id
_entity_poly.type
_entity_poly.pdbx_seq_one_letter_code
_entity_poly.pdbx_strand_id
1 'polypeptide(L)'
;MGAIAVVRSDLTGYADRSTAEPLSDGEWPGYVIRYEVKFNLSPELGQFFNDALFTFEVQSGNTAGASLDQINQQAITDISNALQADPTLGGMLEDIQPVGSDNSQPDSADVGSAVLQVRATYYTLVRNHEVIVGHGGQLFP
;
A
#
# COMPACT_ATOMS: atom_id res chain seq x y z
N MET A 1 1.94 -16.47 -1.62
CA MET A 1 2.45 -15.10 -1.40
C MET A 1 1.86 -14.60 -0.10
N GLY A 2 2.69 -14.36 0.92
CA GLY A 2 2.22 -13.68 2.12
C GLY A 2 2.06 -12.21 1.78
N ALA A 3 0.89 -11.63 2.08
CA ALA A 3 0.75 -10.17 2.07
C ALA A 3 1.92 -9.57 2.86
N ILE A 4 2.42 -8.41 2.45
CA ILE A 4 3.43 -7.64 3.19
C ILE A 4 2.93 -7.56 4.63
N ALA A 5 3.45 -8.44 5.48
CA ALA A 5 3.03 -8.57 6.85
C ALA A 5 3.75 -7.43 7.56
N VAL A 6 3.04 -6.31 7.72
CA VAL A 6 3.52 -5.23 8.57
C VAL A 6 3.86 -5.88 9.91
N VAL A 7 5.07 -5.63 10.41
CA VAL A 7 5.70 -6.32 11.57
C VAL A 7 4.98 -6.02 12.90
N ARG A 8 3.83 -5.35 12.83
CA ARG A 8 2.93 -4.97 13.93
C ARG A 8 1.87 -6.05 14.12
N SER A 9 2.06 -6.92 15.12
CA SER A 9 1.07 -7.95 15.48
C SER A 9 -0.24 -7.40 16.05
N ASP A 10 -0.27 -6.10 16.37
CA ASP A 10 -1.42 -5.37 16.89
C ASP A 10 -2.23 -4.64 15.80
N LEU A 11 -1.80 -4.70 14.52
CA LEU A 11 -2.56 -4.16 13.39
C LEU A 11 -3.09 -5.29 12.50
N THR A 12 -4.38 -5.22 12.18
CA THR A 12 -4.97 -6.08 11.16
C THR A 12 -4.96 -5.37 9.81
N GLY A 13 -4.46 -6.05 8.78
CA GLY A 13 -4.42 -5.55 7.41
C GLY A 13 -5.63 -5.99 6.59
N TYR A 14 -6.28 -5.04 5.94
CA TYR A 14 -7.43 -5.25 5.07
C TYR A 14 -7.07 -4.81 3.64
N ALA A 15 -7.03 -5.75 2.70
CA ALA A 15 -6.79 -5.43 1.29
C ALA A 15 -8.12 -5.18 0.56
N ASP A 16 -8.08 -4.31 -0.45
CA ASP A 16 -9.17 -4.10 -1.42
C ASP A 16 -10.48 -3.53 -0.83
N ARG A 17 -10.38 -2.69 0.21
CA ARG A 17 -11.53 -1.94 0.74
C ARG A 17 -11.57 -0.53 0.19
N SER A 18 -12.73 -0.10 -0.28
CA SER A 18 -12.90 1.27 -0.80
C SER A 18 -13.01 2.30 0.34
N THR A 19 -12.90 3.60 0.03
CA THR A 19 -13.20 4.69 0.98
C THR A 19 -14.64 4.64 1.50
N ALA A 20 -15.56 3.96 0.80
CA ALA A 20 -16.94 3.79 1.22
C ALA A 20 -17.13 2.66 2.25
N GLU A 21 -16.06 1.91 2.55
CA GLU A 21 -16.06 0.78 3.48
C GLU A 21 -14.97 0.98 4.56
N PRO A 22 -15.12 1.99 5.44
CA PRO A 22 -14.16 2.24 6.52
C PRO A 22 -14.11 1.07 7.51
N LEU A 23 -13.04 1.02 8.32
CA LEU A 23 -12.94 0.02 9.38
C LEU A 23 -14.01 0.26 10.46
N SER A 24 -14.52 -0.83 11.02
CA SER A 24 -15.48 -0.81 12.12
C SER A 24 -14.79 -0.89 13.49
N ASP A 25 -15.50 -0.59 14.57
CA ASP A 25 -14.96 -0.54 15.95
C ASP A 25 -14.17 -1.79 16.38
N GLY A 26 -14.52 -2.97 15.87
CA GLY A 26 -13.84 -4.24 16.16
C GLY A 26 -12.60 -4.51 15.29
N GLU A 27 -12.35 -3.67 14.29
CA GLU A 27 -11.26 -3.77 13.33
C GLU A 27 -10.14 -2.76 13.61
N TRP A 28 -10.38 -1.84 14.55
CA TRP A 28 -9.39 -0.89 15.02
C TRP A 28 -8.50 -1.47 16.13
N PRO A 29 -7.20 -1.11 16.16
CA PRO A 29 -6.48 -0.38 15.11
C PRO A 29 -6.17 -1.29 13.91
N GLY A 30 -6.28 -0.76 12.71
CA GLY A 30 -6.06 -1.52 11.48
C GLY A 30 -5.61 -0.65 10.33
N TYR A 31 -5.14 -1.29 9.26
CA TYR A 31 -4.79 -0.59 8.02
C TYR A 31 -5.51 -1.18 6.82
N VAL A 32 -5.87 -0.30 5.90
CA VAL A 32 -6.50 -0.60 4.62
C VAL A 32 -5.49 -0.35 3.51
N ILE A 33 -5.38 -1.28 2.56
CA ILE A 33 -4.62 -1.10 1.33
C ILE A 33 -5.58 -1.02 0.14
N ARG A 34 -5.52 0.10 -0.57
CA ARG A 34 -6.18 0.33 -1.87
C ARG A 34 -5.16 0.41 -2.98
N TYR A 35 -5.55 0.06 -4.19
CA TYR A 35 -4.71 0.24 -5.37
C TYR A 35 -5.53 0.68 -6.58
N GLU A 36 -4.93 1.53 -7.40
CA GLU A 36 -5.46 1.92 -8.70
C GLU A 36 -4.38 1.67 -9.76
N VAL A 37 -4.70 0.98 -10.86
CA VAL A 37 -3.73 0.69 -11.93
C VAL A 37 -4.14 1.35 -13.23
N LYS A 38 -3.22 2.10 -13.83
CA LYS A 38 -3.32 2.60 -15.19
C LYS A 38 -2.45 1.75 -16.12
N PHE A 39 -3.10 1.06 -17.04
CA PHE A 39 -2.45 0.24 -18.05
C PHE A 39 -2.10 1.10 -19.26
N ASN A 40 -0.81 1.24 -19.54
CA ASN A 40 -0.32 1.89 -20.75
C ASN A 40 0.39 0.87 -21.63
N LEU A 41 0.12 0.89 -22.92
CA LEU A 41 0.85 0.03 -23.86
C LEU A 41 2.27 0.59 -24.04
N SER A 42 3.29 -0.27 -23.99
CA SER A 42 4.64 0.04 -24.48
C SER A 42 4.91 -0.76 -25.76
N PRO A 43 4.48 -0.25 -26.94
CA PRO A 43 4.55 -0.99 -28.20
C PRO A 43 5.99 -1.38 -28.58
N GLU A 44 6.96 -0.55 -28.21
CA GLU A 44 8.38 -0.71 -28.55
C GLU A 44 9.03 -1.88 -27.79
N LEU A 45 8.49 -2.22 -26.61
CA LEU A 45 9.02 -3.29 -25.75
C LEU A 45 8.15 -4.57 -25.79
N GLY A 46 7.01 -4.53 -26.48
CA GLY A 46 6.06 -5.65 -26.50
C GLY A 46 5.52 -6.00 -25.11
N GLN A 47 5.35 -4.99 -24.25
CA GLN A 47 4.95 -5.12 -22.84
C GLN A 47 3.89 -4.07 -22.49
N PHE A 48 3.15 -4.29 -21.40
CA PHE A 48 2.37 -3.22 -20.77
C PHE A 48 3.22 -2.52 -19.72
N PHE A 49 3.24 -1.19 -19.76
CA PHE A 49 3.73 -0.34 -18.70
C PHE A 49 2.57 -0.01 -17.77
N ASN A 50 2.66 -0.45 -16.53
CA ASN A 50 1.64 -0.26 -15.51
C ASN A 50 2.09 0.81 -14.55
N ASP A 51 1.21 1.76 -14.29
CA ASP A 51 1.38 2.80 -13.31
C ASP A 51 0.33 2.59 -12.21
N ALA A 52 0.77 2.08 -11.07
CA ALA A 52 -0.09 1.74 -9.95
C ALA A 52 0.09 2.71 -8.78
N LEU A 53 -1.02 3.22 -8.26
CA LEU A 53 -1.06 4.02 -7.04
C LEU A 53 -1.60 3.16 -5.90
N PHE A 54 -0.74 2.79 -4.96
CA PHE A 54 -1.12 2.14 -3.71
C PHE A 54 -1.40 3.20 -2.64
N THR A 55 -2.53 3.08 -1.96
CA THR A 55 -2.90 3.94 -0.85
C THR A 55 -3.05 3.08 0.41
N PHE A 56 -2.17 3.31 1.36
CA PHE A 56 -2.21 2.72 2.70
C PHE A 56 -2.92 3.70 3.61
N GLU A 57 -4.01 3.29 4.23
CA GLU A 57 -4.75 4.10 5.20
C GLU A 57 -4.76 3.36 6.55
N VAL A 58 -4.20 3.97 7.59
CA VAL A 58 -4.24 3.46 8.95
C VAL A 58 -5.37 4.17 9.67
N GLN A 59 -6.31 3.41 10.23
CA GLN A 59 -7.37 3.94 11.10
C GLN A 59 -7.18 3.39 12.51
N SER A 60 -7.09 4.31 13.47
CA SER A 60 -7.07 3.99 14.90
C SER A 60 -8.32 4.54 15.56
N GLY A 61 -8.98 3.67 16.33
CA GLY A 61 -10.03 4.06 17.28
C GLY A 61 -9.39 4.43 18.62
N ASN A 62 -10.11 5.19 19.45
CA ASN A 62 -9.66 5.65 20.76
C ASN A 62 -9.14 4.48 21.63
N THR A 63 -7.81 4.32 21.67
CA THR A 63 -7.16 3.20 22.36
C THR A 63 -6.60 3.69 23.69
N ALA A 64 -6.88 2.99 24.78
CA ALA A 64 -6.39 3.38 26.10
C ALA A 64 -4.85 3.33 26.16
N GLY A 65 -4.19 4.49 26.21
CA GLY A 65 -2.75 4.59 26.53
C GLY A 65 -1.84 5.19 25.45
N ALA A 66 -2.35 5.51 24.25
CA ALA A 66 -1.59 6.22 23.22
C ALA A 66 -2.50 7.21 22.47
N SER A 67 -1.95 8.33 21.98
CA SER A 67 -2.72 9.21 21.11
C SER A 67 -2.93 8.55 19.75
N LEU A 68 -4.10 8.80 19.14
CA LEU A 68 -4.44 8.33 17.79
C LEU A 68 -3.34 8.68 16.78
N ASP A 69 -2.84 9.92 16.87
CA ASP A 69 -1.77 10.43 16.02
C ASP A 69 -0.47 9.62 16.17
N GLN A 70 -0.11 9.19 17.38
CA GLN A 70 1.11 8.41 17.61
C GLN A 70 0.99 7.01 17.00
N ILE A 71 -0.17 6.34 17.17
CA ILE A 71 -0.42 5.02 16.58
C ILE A 71 -0.33 5.10 15.06
N ASN A 72 -1.00 6.09 14.48
CA ASN A 72 -1.07 6.28 13.03
C ASN A 72 0.30 6.63 12.42
N GLN A 73 1.04 7.57 13.02
CA GLN A 73 2.37 7.95 12.52
C GLN A 73 3.38 6.79 12.62
N GLN A 74 3.34 6.03 13.71
CA GLN A 74 4.20 4.86 13.85
C GLN A 74 3.85 3.79 12.81
N ALA A 75 2.56 3.51 12.60
CA ALA A 75 2.13 2.52 11.62
C ALA A 75 2.52 2.90 10.18
N ILE A 76 2.39 4.18 9.80
CA ILE A 76 2.87 4.67 8.49
C ILE A 76 4.39 4.53 8.35
N THR A 77 5.13 4.83 9.42
CA THR A 77 6.59 4.66 9.46
C THR A 77 6.97 3.19 9.27
N ASP A 78 6.28 2.28 9.93
CA ASP A 78 6.51 0.84 9.84
C ASP A 78 6.21 0.31 8.43
N ILE A 79 5.11 0.75 7.81
CA ILE A 79 4.77 0.42 6.41
C ILE A 79 5.86 0.93 5.46
N SER A 80 6.30 2.17 5.62
CA SER A 80 7.37 2.74 4.78
C SER A 80 8.69 1.97 4.93
N ASN A 81 9.06 1.61 6.16
CA ASN A 81 10.25 0.82 6.43
C ASN A 81 10.15 -0.59 5.84
N ALA A 82 8.98 -1.23 5.91
CA ALA A 82 8.76 -2.55 5.32
C ALA A 82 8.89 -2.52 3.80
N LEU A 83 8.34 -1.48 3.14
CA LEU A 83 8.49 -1.29 1.69
C LEU A 83 9.95 -1.07 1.28
N GLN A 84 10.71 -0.30 2.05
CA GLN A 84 12.14 -0.06 1.77
C GLN A 84 13.02 -1.28 2.05
N ALA A 85 12.65 -2.11 3.03
CA ALA A 85 13.42 -3.28 3.42
C ALA A 85 13.16 -4.49 2.51
N ASP A 86 12.13 -4.48 1.67
CA ASP A 86 11.79 -5.62 0.82
C ASP A 86 12.72 -5.71 -0.42
N PRO A 87 13.63 -6.71 -0.48
CA PRO A 87 14.57 -6.85 -1.57
C PRO A 87 13.90 -7.34 -2.86
N THR A 88 12.69 -7.91 -2.79
CA THR A 88 11.98 -8.45 -3.96
C THR A 88 11.39 -7.35 -4.82
N LEU A 89 10.97 -6.23 -4.20
CA LEU A 89 10.47 -5.05 -4.90
C LEU A 89 11.51 -4.45 -5.85
N GLY A 90 12.79 -4.40 -5.44
CA GLY A 90 13.87 -3.85 -6.26
C GLY A 90 14.19 -4.65 -7.54
N GLY A 91 13.69 -5.89 -7.65
CA GLY A 91 13.78 -6.69 -8.87
C GLY A 91 12.52 -6.66 -9.72
N MET A 92 11.35 -6.47 -9.08
CA MET A 92 10.03 -6.50 -9.71
C MET A 92 9.60 -5.15 -10.30
N LEU A 93 9.91 -4.06 -9.61
CA LEU A 93 9.45 -2.71 -9.96
C LEU A 93 10.53 -1.95 -10.72
N GLU A 94 10.12 -1.13 -11.68
CA GLU A 94 11.01 -0.18 -12.33
C GLU A 94 11.28 1.02 -11.41
N ASP A 95 10.23 1.52 -10.76
CA ASP A 95 10.30 2.63 -9.82
C ASP A 95 9.24 2.49 -8.71
N ILE A 96 9.56 3.01 -7.54
CA ILE A 96 8.67 3.10 -6.39
C ILE A 96 8.90 4.43 -5.68
N GLN A 97 7.88 5.29 -5.65
CA GLN A 97 7.99 6.64 -5.10
C GLN A 97 6.84 6.97 -4.15
N PRO A 98 7.11 7.57 -2.98
CA PRO A 98 6.07 8.18 -2.17
C PRO A 98 5.50 9.40 -2.90
N VAL A 99 4.19 9.44 -3.10
CA VAL A 99 3.48 10.53 -3.79
C VAL A 99 2.95 11.57 -2.80
N GLY A 100 2.59 11.11 -1.60
CA GLY A 100 2.05 11.97 -0.56
C GLY A 100 1.74 11.20 0.71
N SER A 101 1.67 11.93 1.81
CA SER A 101 1.15 11.44 3.09
C SER A 101 0.19 12.48 3.65
N ASP A 102 -0.95 12.05 4.16
CA ASP A 102 -1.94 12.91 4.80
C ASP A 102 -2.30 12.37 6.17
N ASN A 103 -2.46 13.25 7.15
CA ASN A 103 -2.97 12.89 8.46
C ASN A 103 -4.32 13.58 8.58
N SER A 104 -5.40 12.83 8.34
CA SER A 104 -6.76 13.35 8.45
C SER A 104 -7.42 12.78 9.70
N GLN A 105 -7.87 13.66 10.60
CA GLN A 105 -8.89 13.27 11.56
C GLN A 105 -10.23 13.28 10.82
N PRO A 106 -10.91 12.14 10.63
CA PRO A 106 -12.31 12.17 10.24
C PRO A 106 -13.12 13.00 11.25
N ASP A 107 -14.26 13.56 10.84
CA ASP A 107 -15.11 14.45 11.65
C ASP A 107 -15.64 13.83 12.98
N SER A 108 -15.35 12.54 13.23
CA SER A 108 -15.68 11.84 14.47
C SER A 108 -14.49 11.89 15.43
N ALA A 109 -14.70 12.43 16.63
CA ALA A 109 -13.65 12.65 17.64
C ALA A 109 -12.93 11.36 18.14
N ASP A 110 -13.48 10.18 17.83
CA ASP A 110 -13.00 8.91 18.34
C ASP A 110 -12.14 8.10 17.34
N VAL A 111 -11.96 8.60 16.11
CA VAL A 111 -11.18 7.93 15.06
C VAL A 111 -10.13 8.87 14.49
N GLY A 112 -8.88 8.41 14.39
CA GLY A 112 -7.81 9.09 13.67
C GLY A 112 -7.43 8.31 12.43
N SER A 113 -7.14 9.00 11.31
CA SER A 113 -6.62 8.37 10.11
C SER A 113 -5.26 8.95 9.70
N ALA A 114 -4.40 8.10 9.13
CA ALA A 114 -3.22 8.53 8.40
C ALA A 114 -3.10 7.76 7.10
N VAL A 115 -2.68 8.44 6.05
CA VAL A 115 -2.61 7.93 4.69
C VAL A 115 -1.19 8.06 4.17
N LEU A 116 -0.69 7.00 3.54
CA LEU A 116 0.53 6.98 2.75
C LEU A 116 0.19 6.53 1.33
N GLN A 117 0.58 7.32 0.34
CA GLN A 117 0.43 6.98 -1.06
C GLN A 117 1.77 6.67 -1.69
N VAL A 118 1.85 5.53 -2.35
CA VAL A 118 3.05 5.03 -3.02
C VAL A 118 2.69 4.71 -4.47
N ARG A 119 3.41 5.32 -5.40
CA ARG A 119 3.30 5.01 -6.82
C ARG A 119 4.38 3.99 -7.17
N ALA A 120 3.97 2.93 -7.86
CA ALA A 120 4.85 1.90 -8.36
C ALA A 120 4.67 1.78 -9.87
N THR A 121 5.77 1.76 -10.61
CA THR A 121 5.76 1.47 -12.03
C THR A 121 6.38 0.10 -12.28
N TYR A 122 5.73 -0.70 -13.11
CA TYR A 122 6.18 -2.06 -13.44
C TYR A 122 5.67 -2.50 -14.80
N TYR A 123 6.31 -3.52 -15.35
CA TYR A 123 5.92 -4.08 -16.64
C TYR A 123 5.22 -5.43 -16.49
N THR A 124 4.28 -5.74 -17.38
CA THR A 124 3.68 -7.06 -17.49
C THR A 124 3.69 -7.57 -18.92
N LEU A 125 3.53 -8.89 -19.07
CA LEU A 125 3.42 -9.51 -20.38
C LEU A 125 2.10 -9.12 -21.06
N VAL A 126 2.14 -8.86 -22.38
CA VAL A 126 0.95 -8.47 -23.17
C VAL A 126 -0.20 -9.48 -23.11
N ARG A 127 0.12 -10.76 -22.90
CA ARG A 127 -0.87 -11.85 -22.86
C ARG A 127 -1.11 -12.40 -21.46
N ASN A 128 -0.38 -11.92 -20.46
CA ASN A 128 -0.52 -12.37 -19.09
C ASN A 128 -0.14 -11.23 -18.13
N HIS A 129 -1.16 -10.56 -17.59
CA HIS A 129 -0.99 -9.45 -16.66
C HIS A 129 -0.68 -9.88 -15.22
N GLU A 130 -0.74 -11.18 -14.93
CA GLU A 130 -0.37 -11.72 -13.61
C GLU A 130 1.16 -11.84 -13.45
N VAL A 131 1.90 -11.82 -14.57
CA VAL A 131 3.36 -11.96 -14.56
C VAL A 131 4.01 -10.59 -14.74
N ILE A 132 4.72 -10.16 -13.72
CA ILE A 132 5.56 -8.97 -13.75
C ILE A 132 6.88 -9.30 -14.46
N VAL A 133 7.28 -8.41 -15.38
CA VAL A 133 8.57 -8.44 -16.07
C VAL A 133 9.48 -7.45 -15.35
N GLY A 134 10.37 -7.97 -14.53
CA GLY A 134 11.33 -7.17 -13.78
C GLY A 134 12.66 -6.98 -14.50
N HIS A 135 13.68 -6.55 -13.75
CA HIS A 135 14.97 -6.19 -14.31
C HIS A 135 15.61 -7.34 -15.11
N GLY A 136 16.18 -7.03 -16.28
CA GLY A 136 16.80 -8.02 -17.16
C GLY A 136 15.83 -9.02 -17.80
N GLY A 137 14.51 -8.79 -17.71
CA GLY A 137 13.48 -9.69 -18.24
C GLY A 137 13.13 -10.85 -17.29
N GLN A 138 13.54 -10.77 -16.02
CA GLN A 138 13.16 -11.75 -15.02
C GLN A 138 11.63 -11.75 -14.81
N LEU A 139 11.03 -12.93 -14.77
CA LEU A 139 9.59 -13.09 -14.61
C LEU A 139 9.23 -13.37 -13.16
N PHE A 140 8.27 -12.62 -12.65
CA PHE A 140 7.72 -12.77 -11.31
C PHE A 140 6.23 -13.10 -11.42
N PRO A 141 5.84 -14.37 -11.16
CA PRO A 141 4.46 -14.81 -11.15
C PRO A 141 3.75 -14.45 -9.83
#